data_AF-A0AAW8SUR6-F1
#
_entry.id   AF-A0AAW8SUR6-F1
#
_cell.length_a   1.000
_cell.length_b   1.000
_cell.length_c   1.000
_cell.angle_alpha   90.00
_cell.angle_beta   90.00
_cell.angle_gamma   90.00
#
_symmetry.space_group_name_H-M   'P 1'
#
loop_
_entity.id
_entity.type
_entity.pdbx_description
1 polymer ?
#
loop_
_entity_poly.entity_id
_entity_poly.type
_entity_poly.pdbx_seq_one_letter_code
_entity_poly.pdbx_strand_id
1 'polypeptide(L)'
;MFTKLKKWNHSFKLFMIKRPFLYTLFLLAIFLITQMIINVYRNEPILANFNNNLAVFWILIVGYLASWLSKRQGQQFLICFLFTFTYLMIQSILDKSIVDYTSVLIILFIALLLGGVSWMLADTVTSRKKELEKSEDESTNS
;
A
#
# COMPACT_ATOMS: atom_id res chain seq x y z
N MET A 1 -35.27 1.02 2.53
CA MET A 1 -34.02 1.80 2.75
C MET A 1 -32.76 0.90 2.72
N PHE A 2 -32.77 -0.26 3.41
CA PHE A 2 -31.65 -1.21 3.42
C PHE A 2 -31.24 -1.82 2.06
N THR A 3 -32.19 -2.02 1.14
CA THR A 3 -31.91 -2.56 -0.20
C THR A 3 -31.12 -1.60 -1.11
N LYS A 4 -31.30 -0.27 -0.95
CA LYS A 4 -30.50 0.74 -1.65
C LYS A 4 -29.06 0.77 -1.14
N LEU A 5 -28.86 0.67 0.19
CA LEU A 5 -27.53 0.59 0.80
C LEU A 5 -26.76 -0.66 0.35
N LYS A 6 -27.43 -1.81 0.28
CA LYS A 6 -26.83 -3.08 -0.14
C LYS A 6 -26.40 -3.04 -1.62
N LYS A 7 -27.21 -2.44 -2.50
CA LYS A 7 -26.84 -2.22 -3.91
C LYS A 7 -25.66 -1.26 -4.05
N TRP A 8 -25.65 -0.16 -3.28
CA TRP A 8 -24.55 0.80 -3.30
C TRP A 8 -23.24 0.16 -2.84
N ASN A 9 -23.26 -0.61 -1.75
CA ASN A 9 -22.10 -1.33 -1.25
C ASN A 9 -21.58 -2.37 -2.26
N HIS A 10 -22.48 -3.05 -2.97
CA HIS A 10 -22.10 -4.01 -4.01
C HIS A 10 -21.46 -3.33 -5.23
N SER A 11 -22.03 -2.22 -5.72
CA SER A 11 -21.44 -1.42 -6.79
C SER A 11 -20.10 -0.79 -6.37
N PHE A 12 -19.97 -0.37 -5.11
CA PHE A 12 -18.70 0.12 -4.57
C PHE A 12 -17.65 -0.99 -4.51
N LYS A 13 -18.04 -2.20 -4.10
CA LYS A 13 -17.17 -3.38 -4.08
C LYS A 13 -16.71 -3.74 -5.49
N LEU A 14 -17.59 -3.73 -6.48
CA LEU A 14 -17.25 -3.94 -7.90
C LEU A 14 -16.35 -2.84 -8.47
N PHE A 15 -16.57 -1.58 -8.09
CA PHE A 15 -15.70 -0.46 -8.47
C PHE A 15 -14.31 -0.58 -7.87
N MET A 16 -14.21 -0.92 -6.57
CA MET A 16 -12.95 -1.21 -5.88
C MET A 16 -12.17 -2.35 -6.55
N ILE A 17 -12.89 -3.37 -7.02
CA ILE A 17 -12.31 -4.53 -7.71
C ILE A 17 -11.82 -4.15 -9.11
N LYS A 18 -12.57 -3.35 -9.87
CA LYS A 18 -12.19 -2.94 -11.23
C LYS A 18 -11.01 -1.98 -11.28
N ARG A 19 -10.85 -1.11 -10.29
CA ARG A 19 -9.77 -0.10 -10.26
C ARG A 19 -9.11 -0.04 -8.88
N PRO A 20 -8.26 -1.04 -8.54
CA PRO A 20 -7.56 -1.08 -7.25
C PRO A 20 -6.73 0.18 -7.02
N PHE A 21 -6.16 0.78 -8.08
CA PHE A 21 -5.42 2.04 -8.00
C PHE A 21 -6.27 3.22 -7.48
N LEU A 22 -7.53 3.34 -7.92
CA LEU A 22 -8.42 4.41 -7.44
C LEU A 22 -8.80 4.20 -5.97
N TYR A 23 -8.95 2.95 -5.53
CA TYR A 23 -9.20 2.66 -4.13
C TYR A 23 -8.01 3.04 -3.25
N THR A 24 -6.80 2.70 -3.69
CA THR A 24 -5.56 3.09 -3.02
C THR A 24 -5.41 4.61 -2.95
N LEU A 25 -5.72 5.32 -4.04
CA LEU A 25 -5.70 6.79 -4.09
C LEU A 25 -6.77 7.41 -3.18
N PHE A 26 -7.95 6.79 -3.11
CA PHE A 26 -9.04 7.22 -2.24
C PHE A 26 -8.71 7.01 -0.75
N LEU A 27 -8.13 5.87 -0.40
CA LEU A 27 -7.62 5.61 0.95
C LEU A 27 -6.53 6.62 1.33
N LEU A 28 -5.62 6.93 0.40
CA LEU A 28 -4.60 7.96 0.60
C LEU A 28 -5.24 9.33 0.88
N ALA A 29 -6.25 9.72 0.10
CA ALA A 29 -6.96 10.97 0.30
C ALA A 29 -7.63 11.02 1.68
N ILE A 30 -8.26 9.93 2.12
CA ILE A 30 -8.83 9.82 3.47
C ILE A 30 -7.75 9.94 4.54
N PHE A 31 -6.60 9.31 4.34
CA PHE A 31 -5.48 9.35 5.28
C PHE A 31 -4.92 10.77 5.42
N LEU A 32 -4.72 11.47 4.29
CA LEU A 32 -4.29 12.87 4.25
C LEU A 32 -5.29 13.79 4.98
N ILE A 33 -6.58 13.63 4.72
CA ILE A 33 -7.63 14.41 5.40
C ILE A 33 -7.62 14.14 6.91
N THR A 34 -7.52 12.87 7.30
CA THR A 34 -7.50 12.46 8.71
C THR A 34 -6.29 13.06 9.43
N GLN A 35 -5.13 13.03 8.79
CA GLN A 35 -3.90 13.56 9.38
C GLN A 35 -3.90 15.09 9.43
N MET A 36 -4.49 15.75 8.44
CA MET A 36 -4.74 17.20 8.47
C MET A 36 -5.64 17.58 9.66
N ILE A 37 -6.70 16.81 9.93
CA ILE A 37 -7.56 17.02 11.11
C ILE A 37 -6.78 16.82 12.41
N ILE A 38 -5.95 15.78 12.49
CA ILE A 38 -5.11 15.51 13.68
C ILE A 38 -4.10 16.64 13.91
N ASN A 39 -3.44 17.12 12.86
CA ASN A 39 -2.46 18.21 12.96
C ASN A 39 -3.13 19.51 13.41
N VAL A 40 -4.32 19.82 12.87
CA VAL A 40 -5.15 20.97 13.32
C VAL A 40 -5.53 20.82 14.79
N TYR A 41 -5.95 19.63 15.24
CA TYR A 41 -6.26 19.38 16.65
C TYR A 41 -5.04 19.52 17.57
N ARG A 42 -3.86 19.16 17.09
CA ARG A 42 -2.60 19.25 17.83
C ARG A 42 -1.94 20.65 17.78
N ASN A 43 -2.55 21.62 17.10
CA ASN A 43 -1.94 22.93 16.81
C ASN A 43 -0.56 22.81 16.11
N GLU A 44 -0.36 21.73 15.34
CA GLU A 44 0.81 21.57 14.49
C GLU A 44 0.53 22.17 13.10
N PRO A 45 1.58 22.55 12.33
CA PRO A 45 1.42 22.93 10.94
C PRO A 45 0.60 21.88 10.17
N ILE A 46 -0.27 22.32 9.26
CA ILE A 46 -1.14 21.43 8.45
C ILE A 46 -0.32 20.33 7.75
N LEU A 47 0.89 20.66 7.30
CA LEU A 47 1.83 19.77 6.61
C LEU A 47 2.85 19.10 7.54
N ALA A 48 2.72 19.24 8.86
CA ALA A 48 3.55 18.51 9.81
C ALA A 48 3.34 16.99 9.58
N ASN A 49 4.43 16.22 9.69
CA ASN A 49 4.38 14.76 9.50
C ASN A 49 4.01 14.31 8.07
N PHE A 50 4.15 15.18 7.06
CA PHE A 50 3.97 14.81 5.64
C PHE A 50 4.86 13.63 5.21
N ASN A 51 6.02 13.48 5.83
CA ASN A 51 6.91 12.34 5.58
C ASN A 51 6.26 10.98 5.94
N ASN A 52 5.42 10.94 6.99
CA ASN A 52 4.68 9.71 7.33
C ASN A 52 3.64 9.36 6.26
N ASN A 53 2.99 10.37 5.66
CA ASN A 53 2.07 10.15 4.53
C ASN A 53 2.81 9.63 3.30
N LEU A 54 4.00 10.17 3.02
CA LEU A 54 4.88 9.68 1.95
C LEU A 54 5.27 8.22 2.16
N ALA A 55 5.59 7.81 3.39
CA ALA A 55 5.91 6.42 3.70
C ALA A 55 4.72 5.48 3.44
N VAL A 56 3.50 5.87 3.86
CA VAL A 56 2.28 5.09 3.58
C VAL A 56 2.02 4.99 2.07
N PHE A 57 2.17 6.10 1.34
CA PHE A 57 2.04 6.12 -0.11
C PHE A 57 3.08 5.21 -0.79
N TRP A 58 4.32 5.23 -0.31
CA TRP A 58 5.40 4.40 -0.82
C TRP A 58 5.08 2.91 -0.68
N ILE A 59 4.61 2.48 0.49
CA ILE A 59 4.21 1.08 0.76
C ILE A 59 3.12 0.62 -0.22
N LEU A 60 2.14 1.49 -0.47
CA LEU A 60 1.02 1.22 -1.37
C LEU A 60 1.48 1.10 -2.84
N ILE A 61 2.34 2.01 -3.29
CA ILE A 61 2.91 1.96 -4.65
C ILE A 61 3.75 0.71 -4.82
N VAL A 62 4.66 0.42 -3.89
CA VAL A 62 5.57 -0.72 -3.96
C VAL A 62 4.79 -2.04 -3.99
N GLY A 63 3.74 -2.17 -3.18
CA GLY A 63 2.90 -3.37 -3.17
C GLY A 63 2.15 -3.56 -4.48
N TYR A 64 1.65 -2.48 -5.08
CA TYR A 64 1.02 -2.53 -6.39
C TYR A 64 2.02 -2.89 -7.49
N LEU A 65 3.21 -2.27 -7.47
CA LEU A 65 4.27 -2.52 -8.44
C LEU A 65 4.74 -3.98 -8.37
N ALA A 66 4.89 -4.53 -7.16
CA ALA A 66 5.23 -5.93 -6.93
C ALA A 66 4.16 -6.88 -7.50
N SER A 67 2.88 -6.58 -7.28
CA SER A 67 1.76 -7.34 -7.86
C SER A 67 1.74 -7.31 -9.39
N TRP A 68 2.18 -6.20 -9.99
CA TRP A 68 2.26 -6.07 -11.45
C TRP A 68 3.49 -6.78 -12.03
N LEU A 69 4.65 -6.67 -11.39
CA LEU A 69 5.93 -7.23 -11.85
C LEU A 69 6.03 -8.75 -11.71
N SER A 70 5.38 -9.34 -10.71
CA SER A 70 5.42 -10.80 -10.52
C SER A 70 4.07 -11.35 -10.06
N LYS A 71 3.72 -12.55 -10.55
CA LYS A 71 2.58 -13.34 -10.06
C LYS A 71 2.96 -14.34 -8.95
N ARG A 72 4.26 -14.45 -8.61
CA ARG A 72 4.80 -15.38 -7.60
C ARG A 72 5.00 -14.66 -6.26
N GLN A 73 4.36 -15.17 -5.21
CA GLN A 73 4.37 -14.58 -3.87
C GLN A 73 5.79 -14.28 -3.34
N GLY A 74 6.72 -15.23 -3.45
CA GLY A 74 8.11 -15.02 -2.98
C GLY A 74 8.86 -13.91 -3.72
N GLN A 75 8.60 -13.73 -5.02
CA GLN A 75 9.20 -12.64 -5.79
C GLN A 75 8.55 -11.29 -5.45
N GLN A 76 7.24 -11.26 -5.20
CA GLN A 76 6.56 -10.05 -4.73
C GLN A 76 7.12 -9.57 -3.39
N PHE A 77 7.33 -10.48 -2.44
CA PHE A 77 7.97 -10.16 -1.17
C PHE A 77 9.38 -9.59 -1.36
N LEU A 78 10.20 -10.23 -2.20
CA LEU A 78 11.57 -9.77 -2.45
C LEU A 78 11.61 -8.36 -3.06
N ILE A 79 10.72 -8.08 -4.03
CA ILE A 79 10.58 -6.75 -4.63
C ILE A 79 10.14 -5.73 -3.58
N CYS A 80 9.10 -6.04 -2.80
CA CYS A 80 8.64 -5.17 -1.73
C CYS A 80 9.76 -4.86 -0.73
N PHE A 81 10.46 -5.90 -0.27
CA PHE A 81 11.59 -5.76 0.64
C PHE A 81 12.71 -4.88 0.06
N LEU A 82 13.16 -5.14 -1.17
CA LEU A 82 14.24 -4.37 -1.81
C LEU A 82 13.90 -2.88 -1.95
N PHE A 83 12.69 -2.57 -2.41
CA PHE A 83 12.25 -1.19 -2.59
C PHE A 83 12.08 -0.46 -1.26
N THR A 84 11.50 -1.12 -0.25
CA THR A 84 11.33 -0.54 1.08
C THR A 84 12.68 -0.38 1.79
N PHE A 85 13.57 -1.35 1.70
CA PHE A 85 14.93 -1.27 2.26
C PHE A 85 15.74 -0.14 1.63
N THR A 86 15.73 -0.03 0.30
CA THR A 86 16.46 1.03 -0.41
C THR A 86 15.92 2.41 -0.03
N TYR A 87 14.60 2.57 0.07
CA TYR A 87 13.98 3.82 0.51
C TYR A 87 14.42 4.23 1.92
N LEU A 88 14.36 3.30 2.89
CA LEU A 88 14.77 3.58 4.27
C LEU A 88 16.27 3.85 4.39
N MET A 89 17.10 3.16 3.60
CA MET A 89 18.54 3.43 3.53
C MET A 89 18.83 4.84 3.00
N ILE A 90 18.19 5.25 1.89
CA ILE A 90 18.35 6.61 1.35
C ILE A 90 17.90 7.64 2.36
N GLN A 91 16.73 7.44 2.96
CA GLN A 91 16.20 8.37 3.97
C GLN A 91 17.14 8.49 5.17
N SER A 92 17.66 7.38 5.67
CA SER A 92 18.58 7.38 6.82
C SER A 92 19.93 8.04 6.49
N ILE A 93 20.40 7.96 5.24
CA ILE A 93 21.58 8.70 4.77
C ILE A 93 21.29 10.21 4.76
N LEU A 94 20.15 10.63 4.22
CA LEU A 94 19.77 12.05 4.12
C LEU A 94 19.58 12.68 5.50
N ASP A 95 18.97 11.94 6.43
CA ASP A 95 18.76 12.38 7.82
C ASP A 95 20.03 12.31 8.68
N LYS A 96 21.19 11.92 8.10
CA LYS A 96 22.47 11.68 8.80
C LYS A 96 22.33 10.76 10.02
N SER A 97 21.35 9.86 9.99
CA SER A 97 21.02 8.97 11.11
C SER A 97 21.77 7.63 11.05
N ILE A 98 22.54 7.39 9.98
CA ILE A 98 23.47 6.25 9.90
C ILE A 98 24.75 6.62 10.63
N VAL A 99 24.82 6.23 11.90
CA VAL A 99 26.01 6.42 12.73
C VAL A 99 26.78 5.10 12.88
N ASP A 100 26.08 3.95 12.88
CA ASP A 100 26.69 2.64 13.16
C ASP A 100 25.98 1.46 12.45
N TYR A 101 26.64 0.30 12.45
CA TYR A 101 26.09 -0.99 11.97
C TYR A 101 24.76 -1.37 12.64
N THR A 102 24.55 -0.94 13.89
CA THR A 102 23.29 -1.12 14.63
C THR A 102 22.12 -0.41 13.93
N SER A 103 22.33 0.79 13.37
CA SER A 103 21.30 1.51 12.62
C SER A 103 20.91 0.74 11.35
N VAL A 104 21.88 0.12 10.66
CA VAL A 104 21.62 -0.68 9.46
C VAL A 104 20.81 -1.94 9.79
N LEU A 105 21.11 -2.61 10.91
CA LEU A 105 20.33 -3.76 11.37
C LEU A 105 18.88 -3.38 11.72
N ILE A 106 18.67 -2.24 12.37
CA ILE A 106 17.33 -1.72 12.68
C ILE A 106 16.58 -1.38 11.39
N ILE A 107 17.23 -0.74 10.42
CA ILE A 107 16.64 -0.45 9.10
C ILE A 107 16.24 -1.73 8.39
N LEU A 108 17.09 -2.77 8.43
CA LEU A 108 16.80 -4.07 7.82
C LEU A 108 15.59 -4.74 8.47
N PHE A 109 15.49 -4.70 9.80
CA PHE A 109 14.34 -5.24 10.54
C PHE A 109 13.04 -4.49 10.20
N ILE A 110 13.08 -3.16 10.17
CA ILE A 110 11.93 -2.32 9.81
C ILE A 110 11.52 -2.54 8.35
N ALA A 111 12.50 -2.71 7.45
CA ALA A 111 12.26 -3.00 6.04
C ALA A 111 11.59 -4.37 5.84
N LEU A 112 11.94 -5.39 6.62
CA LEU A 112 11.27 -6.69 6.59
C LEU A 112 9.79 -6.57 7.00
N LEU A 113 9.50 -5.83 8.07
CA LEU A 113 8.13 -5.62 8.53
C LEU A 113 7.28 -4.85 7.51
N LEU A 114 7.78 -3.70 7.04
CA LEU A 114 7.08 -2.86 6.06
C LEU A 114 6.96 -3.53 4.70
N GLY A 115 8.01 -4.22 4.24
CA GLY A 115 8.00 -5.04 3.03
C GLY A 115 6.99 -6.17 3.13
N GLY A 116 6.84 -6.79 4.32
CA GLY A 116 5.81 -7.78 4.61
C GLY A 116 4.38 -7.24 4.49
N VAL A 117 4.11 -6.05 5.05
CA VAL A 117 2.81 -5.38 4.90
C VAL A 117 2.51 -5.06 3.43
N SER A 118 3.51 -4.55 2.71
CA SER A 118 3.41 -4.26 1.28
C SER A 118 3.16 -5.54 0.46
N TRP A 119 3.79 -6.65 0.85
CA TRP A 119 3.58 -7.96 0.24
C TRP A 119 2.17 -8.52 0.49
N MET A 120 1.60 -8.40 1.70
CA MET A 120 0.22 -8.82 1.95
C MET A 120 -0.78 -8.09 1.04
N LEU A 121 -0.53 -6.80 0.77
CA LEU A 121 -1.31 -6.03 -0.20
C LEU A 121 -1.11 -6.56 -1.62
N ALA A 122 0.13 -6.80 -2.04
CA ALA A 122 0.45 -7.34 -3.36
C ALA A 122 -0.22 -8.70 -3.60
N ASP A 123 -0.20 -9.58 -2.60
CA ASP A 123 -0.80 -10.91 -2.67
C ASP A 123 -2.32 -10.84 -2.75
N THR A 124 -2.95 -9.96 -1.95
CA THR A 124 -4.39 -9.72 -1.98
C THR A 124 -4.85 -9.24 -3.36
N VAL A 125 -4.11 -8.30 -3.96
CA VAL A 125 -4.42 -7.77 -5.30
C VAL A 125 -4.23 -8.86 -6.36
N THR A 126 -3.16 -9.64 -6.27
CA THR A 126 -2.84 -10.72 -7.22
C THR A 126 -3.86 -11.85 -7.15
N SER A 127 -4.27 -12.24 -5.95
CA SER A 127 -5.28 -13.29 -5.74
C SER A 127 -6.64 -12.88 -6.30
N ARG A 128 -7.09 -11.64 -6.06
CA ARG A 128 -8.32 -11.14 -6.66
C ARG A 128 -8.26 -11.04 -8.18
N LYS A 129 -7.10 -10.68 -8.75
CA LYS A 129 -6.93 -10.64 -10.20
C LYS A 129 -7.13 -12.03 -10.83
N LYS A 130 -6.63 -13.08 -10.17
CA LYS A 130 -6.84 -14.47 -10.62
C LYS A 130 -8.30 -14.91 -10.52
N GLU A 131 -9.03 -14.48 -9.48
CA GLU A 131 -10.47 -14.77 -9.33
C GLU A 131 -11.31 -14.11 -10.44
N LEU A 132 -10.98 -12.87 -10.82
CA LEU A 132 -11.64 -12.17 -11.91
C LEU A 132 -11.41 -12.83 -13.27
N GLU A 133 -10.14 -13.15 -13.59
CA GLU A 133 -9.78 -13.85 -14.83
C GLU A 133 -10.57 -15.17 -14.95
N LYS A 134 -10.71 -15.91 -13.84
CA LYS A 134 -11.47 -17.16 -13.82
C LYS A 134 -12.99 -16.96 -14.03
N SER A 135 -13.56 -15.90 -13.47
CA SER A 135 -15.01 -15.61 -13.62
C SER A 135 -15.39 -15.12 -15.02
N GLU A 136 -14.48 -14.45 -15.74
CA GLU A 136 -14.70 -14.04 -17.12
C GLU A 136 -14.63 -15.24 -18.08
N ASP A 137 -13.67 -16.14 -17.87
CA ASP A 137 -13.54 -17.38 -18.67
C ASP A 137 -14.74 -18.33 -18.51
N GLU A 138 -15.36 -18.40 -17.32
CA GLU A 138 -16.57 -19.20 -17.08
C GLU A 138 -17.82 -18.58 -17.73
N SER A 139 -17.88 -17.24 -17.84
CA SER A 139 -19.01 -16.53 -18.47
C SER A 139 -18.96 -16.50 -20.00
N THR A 140 -17.78 -16.72 -20.59
CA THR A 140 -17.59 -16.74 -22.06
C THR A 140 -17.79 -18.14 -22.65
N ASN A 141 -17.73 -19.18 -21.81
CA ASN A 141 -17.90 -20.59 -22.19
C ASN A 141 -19.30 -21.17 -21.83
N SER A 142 -20.23 -20.36 -21.32
CA SER A 142 -21.66 -20.70 -21.16
C SER A 142 -22.51 -19.98 -22.19
#